data_AF-D6B6L7-F1
#
_entry.id   AF-D6B6L7-F1
#
_cell.length_a   1.000
_cell.length_b   1.000
_cell.length_c   1.000
_cell.angle_alpha   90.00
_cell.angle_beta   90.00
_cell.angle_gamma   90.00
#
_symmetry.space_group_name_H-M   'P 1'
#
loop_
_entity.id
_entity.type
_entity.pdbx_description
1 polymer ?
#
loop_
_entity_poly.entity_id
_entity_poly.type
_entity_poly.pdbx_seq_one_letter_code
_entity_poly.pdbx_strand_id
1 'polypeptide(L)'
;MMTLRPHPARTLARLDRLLDATERNVVDRRAAYGAAKAERRHVRRLRVAARFRGLTGLVRRGRPALGAAFVLCGLVSLLAGSALLALGEPGGPELLGVSAAAWSLAAALSESR
;
A
#
# COMPACT_ATOMS: atom_id res chain seq x y z
N MET A 1 -5.21 -45.18 59.75
CA MET A 1 -4.82 -44.09 58.82
C MET A 1 -5.67 -42.86 59.13
N MET A 2 -5.18 -41.93 59.93
CA MET A 2 -5.87 -40.67 60.22
C MET A 2 -5.51 -39.65 59.13
N THR A 3 -6.49 -39.26 58.32
CA THR A 3 -6.36 -38.12 57.40
C THR A 3 -6.41 -36.84 58.22
N LEU A 4 -5.23 -36.30 58.55
CA LEU A 4 -5.09 -34.95 59.10
C LEU A 4 -5.66 -33.96 58.07
N ARG A 5 -6.91 -33.53 58.30
CA ARG A 5 -7.54 -32.48 57.50
C ARG A 5 -6.72 -31.20 57.68
N PRO A 6 -6.20 -30.60 56.61
CA PRO A 6 -5.41 -29.39 56.72
C PRO A 6 -6.26 -28.28 57.34
N HIS A 7 -5.67 -27.58 58.30
CA HIS A 7 -6.34 -26.53 59.07
C HIS A 7 -6.90 -25.45 58.12
N PRO A 8 -8.19 -25.07 58.24
CA PRO A 8 -8.88 -24.25 57.23
C PRO A 8 -8.18 -22.91 56.94
N ALA A 9 -7.55 -22.30 57.95
CA ALA A 9 -6.77 -21.07 57.78
C ALA A 9 -5.55 -21.23 56.85
N ARG A 10 -4.87 -22.39 56.88
CA ARG A 10 -3.74 -22.69 55.97
C ARG A 10 -4.21 -22.95 54.55
N THR A 11 -5.40 -23.55 54.41
CA THR A 11 -6.01 -23.82 53.11
C THR A 11 -6.45 -22.52 52.43
N LEU A 12 -7.07 -21.60 53.18
CA LEU A 12 -7.44 -20.26 52.69
C LEU A 12 -6.23 -19.44 52.27
N ALA A 13 -5.21 -19.33 53.13
CA ALA A 13 -3.98 -18.61 52.79
C ALA A 13 -3.24 -19.18 51.56
N ARG A 14 -3.39 -20.49 51.30
CA ARG A 14 -2.85 -21.12 50.08
C ARG A 14 -3.67 -20.77 48.84
N LEU A 15 -5.00 -20.69 48.97
CA LEU A 15 -5.88 -20.30 47.88
C LEU A 15 -5.67 -18.83 47.50
N ASP A 16 -5.53 -17.92 48.47
CA ASP A 16 -5.24 -16.50 48.20
C ASP A 16 -3.93 -16.32 47.43
N ARG A 17 -2.88 -17.04 47.85
CA ARG A 17 -1.58 -17.01 47.13
C ARG A 17 -1.68 -17.54 45.70
N LEU A 18 -2.50 -18.57 45.48
CA LEU A 18 -2.74 -19.10 44.13
C LEU A 18 -3.53 -18.11 43.30
N LEU A 19 -4.52 -17.44 43.89
CA LEU A 19 -5.33 -16.41 43.24
C LEU A 19 -4.45 -15.23 42.80
N ASP A 20 -3.64 -14.69 43.71
CA ASP A 20 -2.67 -13.62 43.43
C ASP A 20 -1.65 -14.01 42.35
N ALA A 21 -1.22 -15.28 42.34
CA ALA A 21 -0.31 -15.77 41.31
C ALA A 21 -1.00 -15.88 39.95
N THR A 22 -2.27 -16.30 39.91
CA THR A 22 -3.05 -16.35 38.66
C THR A 22 -3.37 -14.96 38.14
N GLU A 23 -3.72 -14.00 38.99
CA GLU A 23 -3.98 -12.62 38.58
C GLU A 23 -2.74 -11.97 37.97
N ARG A 24 -1.57 -12.14 38.61
CA ARG A 24 -0.29 -11.68 38.04
C ARG A 24 0.01 -12.31 36.68
N ASN A 25 -0.17 -13.61 36.54
CA ASN A 25 0.01 -14.29 35.26
C ASN A 25 -0.93 -13.77 34.16
N VAL A 26 -2.18 -13.44 34.50
CA VAL A 26 -3.15 -12.85 33.55
C VAL A 26 -2.72 -11.46 33.13
N VAL A 27 -2.25 -10.63 34.07
CA VAL A 27 -1.72 -9.29 33.80
C VAL A 27 -0.50 -9.36 32.88
N ASP A 28 0.45 -10.24 33.17
CA ASP A 28 1.67 -10.42 32.36
C ASP A 28 1.34 -10.89 30.94
N ARG A 29 0.42 -11.86 30.80
CA ARG A 29 -0.05 -12.30 29.48
C ARG A 29 -0.78 -11.19 28.72
N ARG A 30 -1.53 -10.33 29.42
CA ARG A 30 -2.21 -9.19 28.80
C ARG A 30 -1.22 -8.14 28.31
N ALA A 31 -0.16 -7.88 29.07
CA ALA A 31 0.94 -7.00 28.65
C ALA A 31 1.67 -7.57 27.41
N ALA A 32 2.02 -8.87 27.43
CA ALA A 32 2.63 -9.55 26.30
C ALA A 32 1.74 -9.54 25.04
N TYR A 33 0.43 -9.73 25.20
CA TYR A 33 -0.53 -9.62 24.09
C TYR A 33 -0.63 -8.18 23.56
N GLY A 34 -0.57 -7.18 24.43
CA GLY A 34 -0.50 -5.77 24.05
C GLY A 34 0.71 -5.45 23.18
N ALA A 35 1.90 -5.91 23.60
CA ALA A 35 3.13 -5.77 22.84
C ALA A 35 3.05 -6.49 21.47
N ALA A 36 2.57 -7.72 21.45
CA ALA A 36 2.38 -8.48 20.21
C ALA A 36 1.38 -7.81 19.25
N LYS A 37 0.32 -7.17 19.78
CA LYS A 37 -0.65 -6.42 18.98
C LYS A 37 -0.05 -5.13 18.41
N ALA A 38 0.80 -4.45 19.17
CA ALA A 38 1.55 -3.28 18.71
C ALA A 38 2.50 -3.66 17.57
N GLU A 39 3.24 -4.76 17.72
CA GLU A 39 4.16 -5.26 16.69
C GLU A 39 3.40 -5.66 15.42
N ARG A 40 2.26 -6.36 15.54
CA ARG A 40 1.39 -6.65 14.40
C ARG A 40 0.90 -5.39 13.67
N ARG A 41 0.60 -4.32 14.40
CA ARG A 41 0.24 -3.02 13.79
C ARG A 41 1.43 -2.38 13.09
N HIS A 42 2.62 -2.44 13.69
CA HIS A 42 3.84 -1.93 13.10
C HIS A 42 4.18 -2.64 11.78
N VAL A 43 4.19 -3.97 11.78
CA VAL A 43 4.41 -4.79 10.58
C VAL A 43 3.35 -4.53 9.51
N ARG A 44 2.09 -4.36 9.88
CA ARG A 44 1.03 -3.97 8.91
C ARG A 44 1.33 -2.63 8.26
N ARG A 45 1.74 -1.62 9.02
CA ARG A 45 2.12 -0.30 8.49
C ARG A 45 3.32 -0.41 7.55
N LEU A 46 4.35 -1.16 7.93
CA LEU A 46 5.51 -1.43 7.08
C LEU A 46 5.12 -2.13 5.78
N ARG A 47 4.23 -3.13 5.83
CA ARG A 47 3.73 -3.82 4.64
C ARG A 47 2.97 -2.88 3.71
N VAL A 48 2.13 -1.99 4.27
CA VAL A 48 1.42 -0.98 3.48
C VAL A 48 2.42 -0.02 2.83
N ALA A 49 3.39 0.50 3.59
CA ALA A 49 4.43 1.38 3.07
C ALA A 49 5.27 0.70 1.97
N ALA A 50 5.64 -0.57 2.15
CA ALA A 50 6.35 -1.36 1.15
C ALA A 50 5.51 -1.59 -0.11
N ARG A 51 4.20 -1.85 0.04
CA ARG A 51 3.27 -2.00 -1.09
C ARG A 51 3.11 -0.70 -1.87
N PHE A 52 3.01 0.45 -1.19
CA PHE A 52 3.00 1.76 -1.84
C PHE A 52 4.30 2.06 -2.57
N ARG A 53 5.48 1.73 -1.98
CA ARG A 53 6.77 1.85 -2.67
C ARG A 53 6.87 0.93 -3.90
N GLY A 54 6.32 -0.27 -3.81
CA GLY A 54 6.26 -1.20 -4.96
C GLY A 54 5.38 -0.66 -6.09
N LEU A 55 4.22 -0.08 -5.77
CA LEU A 55 3.33 0.54 -6.73
C LEU A 55 3.95 1.80 -7.35
N THR A 56 4.56 2.69 -6.56
CA THR A 56 5.25 3.86 -7.10
C THR A 56 6.47 3.47 -7.93
N GLY A 57 7.19 2.41 -7.55
CA GLY A 57 8.25 1.81 -8.36
C GLY A 57 7.77 1.26 -9.70
N LEU A 58 6.60 0.60 -9.72
CA LEU A 58 5.97 0.12 -10.96
C LEU A 58 5.55 1.29 -11.86
N VAL A 59 4.91 2.31 -11.30
CA VAL A 59 4.51 3.52 -12.04
C VAL A 59 5.76 4.22 -12.61
N ARG A 60 6.85 4.29 -11.85
CA ARG A 60 8.11 4.87 -12.32
C ARG A 60 8.77 4.05 -13.43
N ARG A 61 8.64 2.72 -13.42
CA ARG A 61 9.07 1.85 -14.53
C ARG A 61 8.16 1.89 -15.76
N GLY A 62 6.86 2.12 -15.57
CA GLY A 62 5.88 2.22 -16.66
C GLY A 62 5.84 3.59 -17.36
N ARG A 63 6.25 4.66 -16.66
CA ARG A 63 6.35 6.03 -17.21
C ARG A 63 7.09 6.15 -18.56
N PRO A 64 8.27 5.54 -18.78
CA PRO A 64 8.94 5.62 -20.09
C PRO A 64 8.15 4.94 -21.21
N ALA A 65 7.45 3.84 -20.92
CA ALA A 65 6.60 3.17 -21.90
C ALA A 65 5.36 4.01 -22.26
N LEU A 66 4.76 4.67 -21.26
CA LEU A 66 3.66 5.61 -21.48
C LEU A 66 4.10 6.81 -22.32
N GLY A 67 5.28 7.39 -22.04
CA GLY A 67 5.85 8.46 -22.85
C GLY A 67 6.03 8.05 -24.31
N ALA A 68 6.60 6.87 -24.56
CA ALA A 68 6.75 6.34 -25.92
C ALA A 68 5.41 6.13 -26.63
N ALA A 69 4.38 5.65 -25.92
CA ALA A 69 3.04 5.50 -26.47
C ALA A 69 2.39 6.84 -26.87
N PHE A 70 2.56 7.89 -26.06
CA PHE A 70 2.08 9.23 -26.39
C PHE A 70 2.81 9.85 -27.59
N VAL A 71 4.13 9.64 -27.71
CA VAL A 71 4.90 10.07 -28.90
C VAL A 71 4.38 9.36 -30.15
N LEU A 72 4.20 8.04 -30.11
CA LEU A 72 3.66 7.27 -31.23
C LEU A 72 2.24 7.73 -31.61
N CYS A 73 1.37 7.92 -30.63
CA CYS A 73 0.00 8.41 -30.85
C CYS A 73 -0.01 9.82 -31.45
N GLY A 74 0.86 10.71 -30.96
CA GLY A 74 1.03 12.06 -31.50
C GLY A 74 1.52 12.05 -32.94
N LEU A 75 2.43 11.15 -33.28
CA LEU A 75 3.00 11.02 -34.62
C LEU A 75 1.97 10.46 -35.62
N VAL A 76 1.20 9.45 -35.22
CA VAL A 76 0.10 8.90 -36.04
C VAL A 76 -1.00 9.94 -36.26
N SER A 77 -1.42 10.65 -35.20
CA SER A 77 -2.44 11.71 -35.30
C SER A 77 -1.98 12.88 -36.17
N LEU A 78 -0.70 13.24 -36.10
CA LEU A 78 -0.11 14.29 -36.93
C LEU A 78 -0.12 13.89 -38.41
N LEU A 79 0.31 12.67 -38.73
CA LEU A 79 0.30 12.16 -40.11
C LEU A 79 -1.14 12.08 -40.65
N ALA A 80 -2.07 11.52 -39.89
CA ALA A 80 -3.47 11.44 -40.28
C ALA A 80 -4.12 12.83 -40.46
N GLY A 81 -3.91 13.74 -39.51
CA GLY A 81 -4.41 15.11 -39.57
C GLY A 81 -3.84 15.90 -40.75
N SER A 82 -2.54 15.74 -41.03
CA SER A 82 -1.90 16.37 -42.19
C SER A 82 -2.44 15.84 -43.53
N ALA A 83 -2.69 14.53 -43.63
CA ALA A 83 -3.27 13.92 -44.83
C ALA A 83 -4.72 14.39 -45.06
N LEU A 84 -5.53 14.46 -44.00
CA LEU A 84 -6.90 14.96 -44.05
C LEU A 84 -6.97 16.45 -44.41
N LEU A 85 -6.05 17.27 -43.88
CA LEU A 85 -5.93 18.67 -44.28
C LEU A 85 -5.55 18.82 -45.76
N ALA A 86 -4.64 17.99 -46.27
CA ALA A 86 -4.27 17.99 -47.68
C ALA A 86 -5.44 17.57 -48.59
N LEU A 87 -6.36 16.75 -48.08
CA LEU A 87 -7.59 16.31 -48.75
C LEU A 87 -8.78 17.28 -48.56
N GLY A 88 -8.65 18.31 -47.73
CA GLY A 88 -9.73 19.26 -47.44
C GLY A 88 -10.82 18.72 -46.52
N GLU A 89 -10.56 17.61 -45.81
CA GLU A 89 -11.53 16.96 -44.93
C GLU A 89 -11.62 17.67 -43.57
N PRO A 90 -12.84 17.83 -43.01
CA PRO A 90 -13.09 18.65 -41.82
C PRO A 90 -12.45 18.11 -40.53
N GLY A 91 -12.06 16.83 -40.49
CA GLY A 91 -11.42 16.19 -39.31
C GLY A 91 -9.92 16.45 -39.14
N GLY A 92 -9.26 17.05 -40.14
CA GLY A 92 -7.83 17.37 -40.10
C GLY A 92 -7.38 18.25 -38.91
N PRO A 93 -8.01 19.41 -38.63
CA PRO A 93 -7.60 20.28 -37.53
C PRO A 93 -7.82 19.67 -36.13
N GLU A 94 -8.83 18.81 -35.95
CA GLU A 94 -9.08 18.13 -34.66
C GLU A 94 -7.95 17.14 -34.34
N LEU A 95 -7.50 16.38 -35.34
CA LEU A 95 -6.40 15.43 -35.19
C LEU A 95 -5.06 16.11 -34.93
N LEU A 96 -4.85 17.30 -35.51
CA LEU A 96 -3.70 18.13 -35.16
C LEU A 96 -3.75 18.59 -33.69
N GLY A 97 -4.92 18.98 -33.18
CA GLY A 97 -5.11 19.28 -31.76
C GLY A 97 -4.76 18.09 -30.86
N VAL A 98 -5.23 16.89 -31.22
CA VAL A 98 -4.89 15.64 -30.51
C VAL A 98 -3.39 15.36 -30.54
N SER A 99 -2.73 15.59 -31.68
CA SER A 99 -1.29 15.44 -31.78
C SER A 99 -0.55 16.40 -30.84
N ALA A 100 -0.89 17.69 -30.85
CA ALA A 100 -0.26 18.69 -30.01
C ALA A 100 -0.41 18.35 -28.51
N ALA A 101 -1.60 17.89 -28.12
CA ALA A 101 -1.86 17.42 -26.75
C ALA A 101 -1.02 16.18 -26.39
N ALA A 102 -0.89 15.22 -27.31
CA ALA A 102 -0.07 14.02 -27.10
C ALA A 102 1.43 14.34 -26.96
N TRP A 103 1.95 15.28 -27.77
CA TRP A 103 3.34 15.74 -27.68
C TRP A 103 3.61 16.52 -26.39
N SER A 104 2.66 17.35 -25.94
CA SER A 104 2.75 18.05 -24.65
C SER A 104 2.79 17.08 -23.46
N LEU A 105 1.93 16.05 -23.48
CA LEU A 105 1.95 14.99 -22.46
C LEU A 105 3.26 14.18 -22.49
N ALA A 106 3.76 13.87 -23.68
CA ALA A 106 5.03 13.17 -23.84
C ALA A 106 6.21 13.98 -23.28
N ALA A 107 6.25 15.29 -23.54
CA ALA A 107 7.27 16.20 -23.02
C ALA A 107 7.24 16.27 -21.49
N ALA A 108 6.05 16.44 -20.89
CA ALA A 108 5.88 16.46 -19.43
C ALA A 108 6.33 15.16 -18.75
N LEU A 109 6.15 14.01 -19.41
CA LEU A 109 6.63 12.73 -18.90
C LEU A 109 8.16 12.56 -19.05
N SER A 110 8.76 13.15 -20.09
CA SER A 110 10.20 13.12 -20.35
C SER A 110 11.00 14.00 -19.39
N GLU A 111 10.50 15.19 -19.06
CA GLU A 111 11.17 16.18 -18.20
C GLU A 111 11.19 15.77 -16.72
N SER A 112 10.41 14.77 -16.34
CA SER A 112 10.37 14.21 -14.97
C SER A 112 11.47 13.18 -14.65
N ARG A 113 12.49 13.05 -15.52
CA ARG A 113 13.68 12.19 -15.32
C ARG A 113 14.79 12.94 -14.60
#